data_AF-A0A351SYF4-F1
#
_entry.id   AF-A0A351SYF4-F1
#
_cell.length_a   1.000
_cell.length_b   1.000
_cell.length_c   1.000
_cell.angle_alpha   90.00
_cell.angle_beta   90.00
_cell.angle_gamma   90.00
#
_symmetry.space_group_name_H-M   'P 1'
#
loop_
_entity.id
_entity.type
_entity.pdbx_description
1 polymer ?
#
loop_
_entity_poly.entity_id
_entity_poly.type
_entity_poly.pdbx_seq_one_letter_code
_entity_poly.pdbx_strand_id
1 'polypeptide(L)' 'MRYDLKLNCINCGHNVGLDENVYADYDGQIKCNACSAILSVKIEDGKLKFMDFVKLSKAGAEDSVLRR' A
#
# COMPACT_ATOMS: atom_id res chain seq x y z
N MET A 1 12.65 1.85 -21.76
CA MET A 1 11.27 1.34 -21.66
C MET A 1 10.78 1.68 -20.27
N ARG A 2 9.64 2.36 -20.13
CA ARG A 2 9.07 2.70 -18.81
C ARG A 2 8.07 1.62 -18.46
N TYR A 3 8.40 0.84 -17.45
CA TYR A 3 7.63 -0.29 -16.94
C TYR A 3 6.86 0.13 -15.68
N ASP A 4 6.23 1.30 -15.70
CA ASP A 4 5.58 1.88 -14.52
C ASP A 4 4.13 1.42 -14.45
N LEU A 5 3.83 0.61 -13.43
CA LEU A 5 2.48 0.26 -13.04
C LEU A 5 1.76 1.53 -12.56
N LYS A 6 0.68 1.92 -13.23
CA LYS A 6 -0.14 3.07 -12.84
C LYS A 6 -1.01 2.73 -11.62
N LEU A 7 -0.38 2.61 -10.45
CA LEU A 7 -1.04 2.42 -9.17
C LEU A 7 -1.05 3.71 -8.38
N ASN A 8 -2.25 4.22 -8.09
CA ASN A 8 -2.45 5.41 -7.29
C ASN A 8 -2.81 5.02 -5.86
N CYS A 9 -2.16 5.67 -4.90
CA CYS A 9 -2.46 5.50 -3.50
C CYS A 9 -3.87 6.00 -3.20
N ILE A 10 -4.73 5.15 -2.64
CA ILE A 10 -6.09 5.54 -2.22
C ILE A 10 -6.10 6.52 -1.05
N ASN A 11 -4.97 6.69 -0.35
CA ASN A 11 -4.85 7.66 0.75
C ASN A 11 -4.67 9.10 0.27
N CYS A 12 -3.71 9.29 -0.65
CA CYS A 12 -3.23 10.62 -1.03
C CYS A 12 -3.37 10.92 -2.52
N GLY A 13 -3.79 9.95 -3.33
CA GLY A 13 -3.95 10.09 -4.78
C GLY A 13 -2.64 10.06 -5.57
N HIS A 14 -1.47 10.05 -4.91
CA HIS A 14 -0.18 9.99 -5.60
C HIS A 14 0.13 8.59 -6.14
N ASN A 15 0.82 8.55 -7.28
CA ASN A 15 1.31 7.31 -7.86
C ASN A 15 2.42 6.70 -6.98
N VAL A 16 2.36 5.39 -6.76
CA VAL A 16 3.33 4.69 -5.90
C VAL A 16 4.63 4.35 -6.64
N GLY A 17 4.60 4.25 -7.97
CA GLY A 17 5.76 3.97 -8.83
C GLY A 17 6.27 2.53 -8.67
N LEU A 18 5.45 1.55 -9.03
CA LEU A 18 5.82 0.13 -8.99
C LEU A 18 6.24 -0.36 -10.38
N ASP A 19 7.24 -1.22 -10.46
CA ASP A 19 7.69 -1.81 -11.72
C ASP A 19 6.78 -2.97 -12.13
N GLU A 20 6.14 -2.88 -13.30
CA GLU A 20 5.19 -3.91 -13.78
C GLU A 20 5.84 -5.28 -14.02
N ASN A 21 7.13 -5.37 -14.36
CA ASN A 21 7.80 -6.66 -14.58
C ASN A 21 8.14 -7.35 -13.25
N VAL A 22 8.41 -6.57 -12.21
CA VAL A 22 8.70 -7.10 -10.87
C VAL A 22 7.41 -7.47 -10.14
N TYR A 23 6.36 -6.66 -10.32
CA TYR A 23 5.10 -6.79 -9.58
C TYR A 23 3.94 -7.32 -10.45
N ALA A 24 4.23 -8.01 -11.57
CA ALA A 24 3.23 -8.55 -12.50
C ALA A 24 2.22 -9.48 -11.81
N ASP A 25 2.69 -10.30 -10.87
CA ASP A 25 1.90 -11.20 -10.03
C ASP A 25 2.35 -11.04 -8.58
N TYR A 26 1.81 -10.01 -7.90
CA TYR A 26 2.16 -9.68 -6.53
C TYR A 26 0.92 -9.57 -5.66
N ASP A 27 0.93 -10.26 -4.52
CA ASP A 27 -0.10 -10.20 -3.49
C ASP A 27 0.57 -9.86 -2.16
N GLY A 28 0.28 -8.68 -1.61
CA GLY A 28 0.92 -8.23 -0.39
C GLY A 28 0.66 -6.77 -0.03
N GLN A 29 1.53 -6.24 0.83
CA GLN A 29 1.44 -4.86 1.32
C GLN A 29 2.53 -4.00 0.70
N ILE A 30 2.14 -2.87 0.13
CA ILE A 30 3.04 -1.85 -0.41
C ILE A 30 2.98 -0.59 0.44
N LYS A 31 4.11 0.10 0.54
CA LYS A 31 4.19 1.41 1.18
C LYS A 31 4.10 2.51 0.13
N CYS A 32 3.22 3.47 0.32
CA CYS A 32 3.18 4.66 -0.53
C CYS A 32 4.40 5.54 -0.27
N ASN A 33 5.17 5.85 -1.31
CA ASN A 33 6.35 6.71 -1.20
C ASN A 33 6.02 8.18 -0.89
N ALA A 34 4.79 8.65 -1.17
CA ALA A 34 4.37 10.03 -0.95
C ALA A 34 3.83 10.27 0.48
N CYS A 35 2.92 9.42 0.96
CA CYS A 35 2.27 9.61 2.26
C CYS A 35 2.68 8.58 3.32
N SER A 36 3.55 7.62 2.97
CA SER A 36 3.97 6.51 3.84
C SER A 36 2.85 5.58 4.33
N ALA A 37 1.63 5.68 3.78
CA ALA A 37 0.54 4.76 4.09
C ALA A 37 0.84 3.34 3.57
N ILE A 38 0.42 2.34 4.33
CA ILE A 38 0.52 0.93 3.94
C ILE A 38 -0.79 0.52 3.27
N LEU A 39 -0.68 0.00 2.05
CA LEU A 39 -1.80 -0.46 1.24
C LEU A 39 -1.64 -1.95 0.96
N SER A 40 -2.69 -2.73 1.11
CA SER A 40 -2.73 -4.11 0.67
C SER A 40 -3.18 -4.12 -0.79
N VAL A 41 -2.42 -4.75 -1.67
CA VAL A 41 -2.67 -4.79 -3.10
C VAL A 41 -2.54 -6.21 -3.62
N LYS A 42 -3.38 -6.55 -4.59
CA LYS A 42 -3.27 -7.76 -5.39
C LYS A 42 -3.15 -7.38 -6.85
N ILE A 43 -2.05 -7.77 -7.47
CA ILE A 43 -1.73 -7.54 -8.87
C ILE A 43 -1.64 -8.91 -9.53
N GLU A 44 -2.33 -9.06 -10.65
CA GLU A 44 -2.29 -10.27 -11.48
C GLU A 44 -2.22 -9.82 -12.95
N ASP A 45 -1.33 -10.43 -13.74
CA ASP A 45 -1.09 -10.06 -15.14
C ASP A 45 -0.81 -8.55 -15.33
N GLY A 46 -0.03 -7.96 -14.41
CA GLY A 46 0.32 -6.53 -14.42
C GLY A 46 -0.89 -5.59 -14.22
N LYS A 47 -2.01 -6.11 -13.71
CA LYS A 47 -3.23 -5.34 -13.46
C LYS A 47 -3.61 -5.42 -12.00
N LEU A 48 -3.89 -4.27 -11.41
CA LEU A 48 -4.42 -4.18 -10.06
C LEU A 48 -5.81 -4.82 -10.01
N LYS A 49 -5.94 -5.91 -9.25
CA LYS A 49 -7.21 -6.61 -9.01
C LYS A 49 -7.88 -6.14 -7.74
N PHE A 50 -7.08 -5.87 -6.71
CA PHE A 50 -7.56 -5.49 -5.41
C PHE A 50 -6.63 -4.46 -4.78
N MET A 51 -7.21 -3.51 -4.05
CA MET A 51 -6.46 -2.56 -3.25
C MET A 51 -7.30 -2.13 -2.06
N ASP A 52 -6.73 -2.22 -0.87
CA ASP A 52 -7.36 -1.80 0.37
C ASP A 52 -6.35 -1.16 1.32
N PHE A 53 -6.84 -0.40 2.27
CA PHE A 53 -6.02 0.16 3.34
C PHE A 53 -5.73 -0.89 4.38
N VAL A 54 -4.45 -1.08 4.68
CA VAL A 54 -4.10 -1.78 5.91
C VAL A 54 -4.32 -0.80 7.03
N LYS A 55 -5.44 -0.97 7.74
CA LYS A 55 -5.54 -0.43 9.09
C LYS A 55 -4.44 -1.11 9.88
N LEU A 56 -3.37 -0.38 10.15
CA LEU A 56 -2.43 -0.71 11.22
C LEU A 56 -3.23 -0.62 12.52
N SER A 57 -4.03 -1.65 12.80
CA SER A 57 -4.56 -1.90 14.13
C SER A 57 -3.34 -1.92 15.02
N LYS A 58 -3.24 -0.94 15.91
CA LYS A 58 -2.16 -0.83 16.89
C LYS A 58 -1.89 -2.21 17.50
N ALA A 59 -0.88 -2.91 16.99
CA ALA A 59 -0.28 -4.02 17.70
C ALA A 59 0.63 -3.37 18.75
N GLY A 60 0.02 -2.91 19.86
CA GLY A 60 0.73 -2.58 21.10
C GLY A 60 1.13 -1.11 21.34
N ALA A 61 0.23 -0.14 21.19
CA ALA A 61 0.48 1.21 21.74
C ALA A 61 -0.82 1.97 22.10
N GLU A 62 -1.49 1.52 23.16
CA GLU A 62 -2.37 2.27 24.09
C GLU A 62 -2.92 1.22 25.06
N ASP A 63 -2.52 1.18 26.33
CA ASP A 63 -3.11 2.04 27.36
C ASP A 63 -2.22 2.05 28.62
N SER A 64 -1.65 3.20 28.99
CA SER A 64 -1.34 3.58 30.38
C SER A 64 -0.78 5.01 30.43
N VAL A 65 -1.50 5.97 29.86
CA VAL A 65 -1.43 7.34 30.35
C VAL A 65 -2.87 7.83 30.49
N LEU A 66 -3.24 8.09 31.75
CA LEU A 66 -4.39 8.84 32.25
C LEU A 66 -5.53 8.01 32.86
N ARG A 67 -5.56 7.89 34.20
CA ARG A 67 -6.41 8.73 35.08
C ARG A 67 -6.25 8.35 36.57
N ARG A 68 -5.83 9.36 37.35
CA ARG A 68 -5.86 9.54 38.83
C ARG A 68 -4.68 9.01 39.62
#